data_AF-A0A5E4LDD8-F1
#
_entry.id   AF-A0A5E4LDD8-F1
#
_cell.length_a   1.000
_cell.length_b   1.000
_cell.length_c   1.000
_cell.angle_alpha   90.00
_cell.angle_beta   90.00
_cell.angle_gamma   90.00
#
_symmetry.space_group_name_H-M   'P 1'
#
loop_
_entity.id
_entity.type
_entity.pdbx_description
1 polymer ?
#
loop_
_entity_poly.entity_id
_entity_poly.type
_entity_poly.pdbx_seq_one_letter_code
_entity_poly.pdbx_strand_id
1 'polypeptide(L)'
;MALKSIQETAIRACRLLFRDVVFTMRGGLAKGLKRRFGLGFKPKFGLTKEEKFLLGLDFRGKTIYDIGGYIGIYTLFFSRAAGENGKVVAFEPMPENFGELSFNIGINGIKNATALNLAVGREKSRVKMVVPSYTSRGSLDTGVQEKIRCTCNAMEIIVEVDSIDSLTKG
;
A
#
# COMPACT_ATOMS: atom_id res chain seq x y z
N MET A 1 15.01 -22.91 -19.71
CA MET A 1 13.80 -23.24 -18.90
C MET A 1 14.13 -23.56 -17.45
N ALA A 2 15.08 -24.48 -17.16
CA ALA A 2 15.44 -24.89 -15.79
C ALA A 2 15.91 -23.74 -14.85
N LEU A 3 16.71 -22.78 -15.34
CA LEU A 3 17.24 -21.70 -14.50
C LEU A 3 16.15 -20.74 -13.97
N LYS A 4 15.12 -20.44 -14.78
CA LYS A 4 13.96 -19.63 -14.37
C LYS A 4 13.12 -20.33 -13.30
N SER A 5 12.92 -21.65 -13.46
CA SER A 5 12.19 -22.49 -12.50
C SER A 5 12.87 -22.58 -11.12
N ILE A 6 14.21 -22.66 -11.09
CA ILE A 6 14.99 -22.65 -9.84
C ILE A 6 14.87 -21.29 -9.15
N GLN A 7 14.97 -20.19 -9.91
CA GLN A 7 14.85 -18.84 -9.38
C GLN A 7 13.45 -18.55 -8.81
N GLU A 8 12.39 -18.97 -9.50
CA GLU A 8 11.01 -18.85 -9.01
C GLU A 8 10.76 -19.66 -7.73
N THR A 9 11.28 -20.89 -7.68
CA THR A 9 11.20 -21.74 -6.48
C THR A 9 11.96 -21.13 -5.31
N ALA A 10 13.16 -20.60 -5.54
CA ALA A 10 13.95 -19.92 -4.51
C ALA A 10 13.26 -18.65 -4.01
N ILE A 11 12.68 -17.84 -4.90
CA ILE A 11 11.88 -16.67 -4.52
C ILE A 11 10.68 -17.09 -3.66
N ARG A 12 9.96 -18.15 -4.06
CA ARG A 12 8.79 -18.65 -3.32
C ARG A 12 9.18 -19.17 -1.93
N ALA A 13 10.28 -19.90 -1.82
CA ALA A 13 10.83 -20.39 -0.55
C ALA A 13 11.26 -19.24 0.37
N CYS A 14 12.00 -18.25 -0.16
CA CYS A 14 12.35 -17.04 0.60
C CYS A 14 11.09 -16.28 1.05
N ARG A 15 10.07 -16.19 0.20
CA ARG A 15 8.80 -15.53 0.53
C ARG A 15 8.09 -16.23 1.67
N LEU A 16 8.17 -17.57 1.75
CA LEU A 16 7.62 -18.36 2.87
C LEU A 16 8.44 -18.16 4.15
N LEU A 17 9.76 -18.26 4.08
CA LEU A 17 10.65 -18.17 5.23
C LEU A 17 10.65 -16.79 5.90
N PHE A 18 10.56 -15.73 5.08
CA PHE A 18 10.59 -14.36 5.58
C PHE A 18 9.22 -13.70 5.63
N ARG A 19 8.13 -14.44 5.36
CA ARG A 19 6.77 -13.88 5.30
C ARG A 19 6.40 -13.17 6.59
N ASP A 20 6.70 -13.78 7.72
CA ASP A 20 6.26 -13.28 9.03
C ASP A 20 7.34 -12.50 9.79
N VAL A 21 8.49 -12.24 9.14
CA VAL A 21 9.56 -11.46 9.76
C VAL A 21 9.13 -10.01 9.86
N VAL A 22 9.06 -9.49 11.08
CA VAL A 22 8.78 -8.09 11.36
C VAL A 22 10.07 -7.36 11.63
N PHE A 23 10.23 -6.17 11.07
CA PHE A 23 11.40 -5.32 11.33
C PHE A 23 10.99 -3.88 11.57
N THR A 24 11.88 -3.14 12.24
CA THR A 24 11.71 -1.70 12.47
C THR A 24 12.36 -0.92 11.33
N MET A 25 11.61 -0.03 10.70
CA MET A 25 12.12 0.82 9.62
C MET A 25 13.17 1.79 10.16
N ARG A 26 14.37 1.75 9.59
CA ARG A 26 15.51 2.58 10.04
C ARG A 26 15.61 3.96 9.37
N GLY A 27 14.80 4.21 8.34
CA GLY A 27 14.78 5.46 7.56
C GLY A 27 13.43 5.72 6.88
N GLY A 28 13.30 6.87 6.23
CA GLY A 28 12.07 7.32 5.57
C GLY A 28 11.03 7.91 6.53
N LEU A 29 9.84 8.25 6.01
CA LEU A 29 8.74 8.87 6.77
C LEU A 29 8.28 8.06 7.98
N ALA A 30 8.24 6.73 7.84
CA ALA A 30 7.80 5.81 8.89
C ALA A 30 8.97 5.28 9.74
N LYS A 31 10.12 5.98 9.79
CA LYS A 31 11.26 5.61 10.64
C LYS A 31 10.80 5.35 12.08
N GLY A 32 11.25 4.24 12.66
CA GLY A 32 10.91 3.79 14.01
C GLY A 32 9.64 2.93 14.10
N LEU A 33 8.82 2.85 13.05
CA LEU A 33 7.65 1.99 13.01
C LEU A 33 8.01 0.61 12.46
N LYS A 34 7.22 -0.39 12.85
CA LYS A 34 7.38 -1.79 12.45
C LYS A 34 6.64 -2.07 11.14
N ARG A 35 7.16 -3.00 10.35
CA ARG A 35 6.40 -3.61 9.26
C ARG A 35 6.84 -5.04 9.00
N ARG A 36 5.97 -5.83 8.40
CA ARG A 36 6.31 -7.15 7.86
C ARG A 36 7.30 -7.04 6.70
N PHE A 37 8.21 -8.00 6.61
CA PHE A 37 9.22 -8.08 5.58
C PHE A 37 8.59 -8.50 4.25
N GLY A 38 8.95 -7.79 3.19
CA GLY A 38 8.52 -8.11 1.83
C GLY A 38 9.75 -8.18 0.93
N LEU A 39 9.81 -9.20 0.07
CA LEU A 39 10.79 -9.26 -1.01
C LEU A 39 10.67 -7.97 -1.85
N GLY A 40 11.73 -7.17 -1.88
CA GLY A 40 11.72 -5.81 -2.42
C GLY A 40 12.08 -4.72 -1.41
N PHE A 41 12.27 -5.07 -0.12
CA PHE A 41 12.85 -4.14 0.86
C PHE A 41 14.26 -3.73 0.44
N LYS A 42 14.40 -2.45 0.07
CA LYS A 42 15.70 -1.79 -0.07
C LYS A 42 15.87 -0.83 1.10
N PRO A 43 16.98 -0.90 1.85
CA PRO A 43 17.31 0.11 2.84
C PRO A 43 17.32 1.47 2.14
N LYS A 44 16.42 2.37 2.56
CA LYS A 44 16.35 3.72 2.01
C LYS A 44 17.17 4.65 2.87
N PHE A 45 18.19 5.27 2.27
CA PHE A 45 19.02 6.27 2.90
C PHE A 45 18.60 7.66 2.42
N GLY A 46 18.24 8.54 3.36
CA GLY A 46 17.76 9.88 3.05
C GLY A 46 16.27 9.96 2.70
N LEU A 47 15.78 11.21 2.60
CA LEU A 47 14.39 11.55 2.31
C LEU A 47 14.28 12.10 0.89
N THR A 48 13.22 11.72 0.17
CA THR A 48 12.86 12.32 -1.13
C THR A 48 12.36 13.75 -0.93
N LYS A 49 12.25 14.52 -2.02
CA LYS A 49 11.68 15.87 -1.99
C LYS A 49 10.24 15.88 -1.44
N GLU A 50 9.45 14.89 -1.85
CA GLU A 50 8.08 14.69 -1.38
C GLU A 50 8.04 14.39 0.13
N GLU A 51 8.88 13.49 0.61
CA GLU A 51 8.94 13.17 2.04
C GLU A 51 9.38 14.38 2.87
N LYS A 52 10.33 15.18 2.37
CA LYS A 52 10.74 16.44 3.03
C LYS A 52 9.60 17.46 3.05
N PHE A 53 8.86 17.59 1.95
CA PHE A 53 7.69 18.46 1.88
C PHE A 53 6.64 18.06 2.91
N LEU A 54 6.27 16.78 2.96
CA LEU A 54 5.29 16.26 3.93
C LEU A 54 5.74 16.46 5.38
N LEU A 55 7.03 16.27 5.69
CA LEU A 55 7.56 16.52 7.04
C LEU A 55 7.51 18.01 7.46
N GLY A 56 7.39 18.93 6.50
CA GLY A 56 7.24 20.36 6.77
C GLY A 56 5.80 20.80 7.05
N LEU A 57 4.82 19.90 6.97
CA LEU A 57 3.40 20.20 7.17
C LEU A 57 2.93 19.83 8.58
N ASP A 58 1.95 20.56 9.09
CA ASP A 58 1.28 20.22 10.35
C ASP A 58 0.04 19.36 10.10
N PHE A 59 0.06 18.12 10.58
CA PHE A 59 -1.04 17.17 10.46
C PHE A 59 -1.83 16.98 11.76
N ARG A 60 -1.43 17.60 12.87
CA ARG A 60 -2.01 17.34 14.19
C ARG A 60 -3.52 17.55 14.18
N GLY A 61 -4.27 16.56 14.67
CA GLY A 61 -5.72 16.58 14.76
C GLY A 61 -6.46 16.51 13.42
N LYS A 62 -5.77 16.33 12.28
CA LYS A 62 -6.43 16.27 10.98
C LYS A 62 -7.00 14.89 10.68
N THR A 63 -8.02 14.88 9.82
CA THR A 63 -8.46 13.68 9.10
C THR A 63 -7.71 13.58 7.77
N ILE A 64 -7.04 12.46 7.54
CA ILE A 64 -6.27 12.18 6.33
C ILE A 64 -6.87 10.99 5.59
N TYR A 65 -7.04 11.14 4.28
CA TYR A 65 -7.44 10.05 3.38
C TYR A 65 -6.22 9.64 2.53
N ASP A 66 -5.73 8.42 2.75
CA ASP A 66 -4.57 7.86 2.05
C ASP A 66 -5.04 6.95 0.90
N ILE A 67 -4.98 7.45 -0.34
CA ILE A 67 -5.55 6.77 -1.51
C ILE A 67 -4.49 5.91 -2.20
N GLY A 68 -4.68 4.59 -2.21
CA GLY A 68 -3.67 3.65 -2.69
C GLY A 68 -2.59 3.40 -1.63
N GLY A 69 -3.02 3.10 -0.41
CA GLY A 69 -2.15 2.96 0.78
C GLY A 69 -1.10 1.87 0.68
N TYR A 70 -1.18 0.98 -0.32
CA TYR A 70 -0.23 -0.11 -0.58
C TYR A 70 0.03 -0.92 0.69
N ILE A 71 1.29 -1.01 1.16
CA ILE A 71 1.66 -1.68 2.42
C ILE A 71 1.75 -0.73 3.63
N GLY A 72 1.32 0.53 3.48
CA GLY A 72 1.06 1.44 4.59
C GLY A 72 2.16 2.38 5.03
N ILE A 73 3.24 2.59 4.27
CA ILE A 73 4.33 3.50 4.69
C ILE A 73 3.80 4.92 5.00
N TYR A 74 2.94 5.45 4.12
CA TYR A 74 2.33 6.76 4.30
C TYR A 74 1.23 6.73 5.36
N THR A 75 0.36 5.72 5.36
CA THR A 75 -0.66 5.52 6.40
C THR A 75 -0.07 5.55 7.81
N LEU A 76 1.01 4.80 8.04
CA LEU A 76 1.73 4.72 9.32
C LEU A 76 2.34 6.08 9.71
N PHE A 77 2.93 6.78 8.73
CA PHE A 77 3.46 8.12 8.93
C PHE A 77 2.36 9.12 9.32
N PHE A 78 1.27 9.19 8.56
CA PHE A 78 0.16 10.12 8.81
C PHE A 78 -0.54 9.83 10.14
N SER A 79 -0.71 8.56 10.50
CA SER A 79 -1.27 8.15 11.79
C SER A 79 -0.47 8.76 12.94
N ARG A 80 0.87 8.62 12.90
CA ARG A 80 1.75 9.22 13.91
C ARG A 80 1.74 10.75 13.85
N ALA A 81 1.79 11.34 12.66
CA ALA A 81 1.86 12.79 12.48
C ALA A 81 0.57 13.50 12.91
N ALA A 82 -0.58 12.87 12.72
CA ALA A 82 -1.88 13.42 13.12
C ALA A 82 -2.14 13.31 14.63
N GLY A 83 -1.49 12.36 15.30
CA GLY A 83 -1.65 12.11 16.73
C GLY A 83 -3.02 11.53 17.08
N GLU A 84 -3.27 11.35 18.38
CA GLU A 84 -4.45 10.64 18.89
C GLU A 84 -5.78 11.30 18.52
N ASN A 85 -5.79 12.62 18.35
CA ASN A 85 -6.98 13.38 17.93
C ASN A 85 -7.18 13.41 16.41
N GLY A 86 -6.21 12.92 15.64
CA GLY A 86 -6.31 12.80 14.19
C GLY A 86 -6.98 11.49 13.78
N LYS A 87 -7.30 11.37 12.49
CA LYS A 87 -7.84 10.14 11.90
C LYS A 87 -7.23 9.88 10.54
N VAL A 88 -6.93 8.62 10.24
CA VAL A 88 -6.45 8.20 8.91
C VAL A 88 -7.36 7.13 8.35
N VAL A 89 -7.83 7.31 7.11
CA VAL A 89 -8.56 6.29 6.37
C VAL A 89 -7.74 5.95 5.13
N ALA A 90 -7.22 4.74 5.07
CA ALA A 90 -6.38 4.26 3.99
C ALA A 90 -7.16 3.33 3.06
N PHE A 91 -7.10 3.60 1.76
CA PHE A 91 -7.77 2.83 0.72
C PHE A 91 -6.75 2.02 -0.04
N GLU A 92 -6.93 0.71 -0.11
CA GLU A 92 -6.05 -0.15 -0.91
C GLU A 92 -6.89 -1.20 -1.63
N PRO A 93 -7.01 -1.14 -2.97
CA PRO A 93 -7.87 -2.05 -3.71
C PRO A 93 -7.32 -3.46 -3.85
N MET A 94 -6.00 -3.66 -3.78
CA MET A 94 -5.41 -4.99 -3.90
C MET A 94 -5.51 -5.74 -2.57
N PRO A 95 -6.23 -6.89 -2.48
CA PRO A 95 -6.43 -7.61 -1.23
C PRO A 95 -5.12 -8.02 -0.53
N GLU A 96 -4.10 -8.40 -1.28
CA GLU A 96 -2.80 -8.76 -0.70
C GLU A 96 -2.12 -7.56 -0.03
N ASN A 97 -2.13 -6.41 -0.69
CA ASN A 97 -1.56 -5.18 -0.13
C ASN A 97 -2.40 -4.70 1.07
N PHE A 98 -3.72 -4.76 0.96
CA PHE A 98 -4.65 -4.42 2.03
C PHE A 98 -4.41 -5.29 3.28
N GLY A 99 -4.17 -6.59 3.11
CA GLY A 99 -3.81 -7.48 4.21
C GLY A 99 -2.51 -7.06 4.90
N GLU A 100 -1.50 -6.69 4.11
CA GLU A 100 -0.21 -6.20 4.62
C GLU A 100 -0.34 -4.83 5.32
N LEU A 101 -1.11 -3.90 4.75
CA LEU A 101 -1.46 -2.62 5.35
C LEU A 101 -2.14 -2.81 6.70
N SER A 102 -3.19 -3.63 6.75
CA SER A 102 -3.96 -3.90 7.97
C SER A 102 -3.08 -4.54 9.05
N PHE A 103 -2.22 -5.49 8.66
CA PHE A 103 -1.24 -6.08 9.58
C PHE A 103 -0.27 -5.03 10.11
N ASN A 104 0.30 -4.19 9.23
CA ASN A 104 1.27 -3.16 9.60
C ASN A 104 0.65 -2.10 10.53
N ILE A 105 -0.61 -1.72 10.35
CA ILE A 105 -1.36 -0.88 11.29
C ILE A 105 -1.44 -1.59 12.66
N GLY A 106 -1.88 -2.85 12.66
CA GLY A 106 -2.11 -3.63 13.88
C GLY A 106 -0.85 -3.84 14.73
N ILE A 107 0.28 -4.24 14.15
CA ILE A 107 1.52 -4.51 14.89
C ILE A 107 2.15 -3.26 15.53
N ASN A 108 1.80 -2.07 15.06
CA ASN A 108 2.24 -0.81 15.64
C ASN A 108 1.28 -0.31 16.73
N GLY A 109 0.20 -1.04 17.02
CA GLY A 109 -0.81 -0.63 18.01
C GLY A 109 -1.59 0.62 17.61
N ILE A 110 -1.57 1.00 16.34
CA ILE A 110 -2.21 2.21 15.84
C ILE A 110 -3.73 2.08 15.96
N LYS A 111 -4.36 3.09 16.57
CA LYS A 111 -5.82 3.14 16.82
C LYS A 111 -6.53 4.20 15.98
N ASN A 112 -5.81 5.19 15.50
CA ASN A 112 -6.37 6.29 14.73
C ASN A 112 -6.29 6.08 13.20
N ALA A 113 -5.99 4.87 12.74
CA ALA A 113 -5.96 4.53 11.32
C ALA A 113 -6.81 3.29 11.01
N THR A 114 -7.60 3.36 9.94
CA THR A 114 -8.40 2.25 9.42
C THR A 114 -8.07 2.02 7.95
N ALA A 115 -7.91 0.77 7.55
CA ALA A 115 -7.75 0.38 6.16
C ALA A 115 -9.10 -0.09 5.58
N LEU A 116 -9.36 0.25 4.32
CA LEU A 116 -10.51 -0.19 3.53
C LEU A 116 -10.03 -0.85 2.25
N ASN A 117 -10.52 -2.06 1.96
CA ASN A 117 -10.19 -2.78 0.74
C ASN A 117 -11.04 -2.29 -0.45
N LEU A 118 -10.84 -1.03 -0.82
CA LEU A 118 -11.63 -0.32 -1.83
C LEU A 118 -10.70 0.50 -2.73
N ALA A 119 -11.03 0.56 -4.02
CA ALA A 119 -10.57 1.60 -4.91
C ALA A 119 -11.42 2.86 -4.71
N VAL A 120 -10.81 4.03 -4.93
CA VAL A 120 -11.54 5.29 -4.93
C VAL A 120 -11.82 5.72 -6.35
N GLY A 121 -13.07 6.04 -6.63
CA GLY A 121 -13.55 6.48 -7.94
C GLY A 121 -14.75 7.41 -7.85
N ARG A 122 -15.38 7.68 -8.99
CA ARG A 122 -16.51 8.61 -9.08
C ARG A 122 -17.78 8.06 -8.42
N GLU A 123 -18.01 6.76 -8.54
CA GLU A 123 -19.26 6.12 -8.13
C GLU A 123 -19.04 4.67 -7.72
N LYS A 124 -20.03 4.13 -6.99
CA LYS A 124 -20.05 2.74 -6.55
C LYS A 124 -20.07 1.81 -7.75
N SER A 125 -19.05 0.98 -7.88
CA SER A 125 -18.97 0.02 -8.97
C SER A 125 -18.05 -1.15 -8.63
N ARG A 126 -18.10 -2.19 -9.46
CA ARG A 126 -17.11 -3.27 -9.48
C ARG A 126 -16.37 -3.20 -10.79
N VAL A 127 -15.06 -2.95 -10.72
CA VAL A 127 -14.24 -2.71 -11.90
C VAL A 127 -13.10 -3.70 -11.93
N LYS A 128 -12.75 -4.12 -13.14
CA LYS A 128 -11.58 -4.95 -13.39
C LYS A 128 -10.32 -4.09 -13.38
N MET A 129 -9.41 -4.39 -12.48
CA MET A 129 -8.08 -3.81 -12.40
C MET A 129 -7.05 -4.75 -13.03
N VAL A 130 -6.15 -4.22 -13.85
CA VAL A 130 -5.03 -4.97 -14.43
C VAL A 130 -3.75 -4.58 -13.74
N VAL A 131 -2.99 -5.57 -13.29
CA VAL A 131 -1.74 -5.38 -12.54
C VAL A 131 -0.58 -6.07 -13.25
N PRO A 132 0.51 -5.35 -13.58
CA PRO A 132 1.69 -5.94 -14.20
C PRO A 132 2.35 -6.94 -13.24
N SER A 133 2.80 -8.07 -13.76
CA SER A 133 3.47 -9.13 -12.97
C SER A 133 4.75 -8.69 -12.23
N TYR A 134 5.38 -7.58 -12.65
CA TYR A 134 6.65 -7.09 -12.10
C TYR A 134 6.52 -5.80 -11.28
N THR A 135 5.33 -5.19 -11.18
CA THR A 135 5.12 -3.98 -10.36
C THR A 135 3.87 -4.10 -9.51
N SER A 136 3.83 -3.36 -8.41
CA SER A 136 2.61 -3.21 -7.60
C SER A 136 1.68 -2.10 -8.07
N ARG A 137 1.84 -1.60 -9.31
CA ARG A 137 1.01 -0.51 -9.86
C ARG A 137 -0.08 -1.08 -10.75
N GLY A 138 -1.28 -1.23 -10.21
CA GLY A 138 -2.47 -1.60 -10.98
C GLY A 138 -3.10 -0.40 -11.71
N SER A 139 -3.88 -0.67 -12.76
CA SER A 139 -4.64 0.35 -13.47
C SER A 139 -6.08 -0.07 -13.74
N LEU A 140 -7.01 0.88 -13.56
CA LEU A 140 -8.41 0.81 -13.98
C LEU A 140 -8.64 1.47 -15.36
N ASP A 141 -7.66 2.23 -15.86
CA ASP A 141 -7.74 2.92 -17.15
C ASP A 141 -7.52 1.95 -18.32
N THR A 142 -8.50 1.86 -19.22
CA THR A 142 -8.51 0.87 -20.32
C THR A 142 -7.31 0.99 -21.26
N GLY A 143 -6.88 2.21 -21.59
CA GLY A 143 -5.71 2.44 -22.45
C GLY A 143 -4.40 1.99 -21.78
N VAL A 144 -4.26 2.23 -20.47
CA VAL A 144 -3.13 1.70 -19.70
C VAL A 144 -3.21 0.18 -19.57
N GLN A 145 -4.40 -0.39 -19.38
CA GLN A 145 -4.60 -1.84 -19.30
C GLN A 145 -4.16 -2.55 -20.59
N GLU A 146 -4.55 -2.04 -21.76
CA GLU A 146 -4.10 -2.56 -23.05
C GLU A 146 -2.57 -2.55 -23.15
N LYS A 147 -1.95 -1.43 -22.80
CA LYS A 147 -0.49 -1.31 -22.80
C LYS A 147 0.17 -2.32 -21.85
N ILE A 148 -0.38 -2.52 -20.65
CA ILE A 148 0.14 -3.52 -19.69
C ILE A 148 0.04 -4.93 -20.28
N ARG A 149 -1.12 -5.30 -20.84
CA ARG A 149 -1.36 -6.61 -21.46
C ARG A 149 -0.39 -6.88 -22.62
N CYS A 150 -0.05 -5.85 -23.41
CA CYS A 150 0.87 -5.98 -24.53
C CYS A 150 2.35 -6.03 -24.11
N THR A 151 2.72 -5.46 -22.96
CA THR A 151 4.13 -5.31 -22.56
C THR A 151 4.60 -6.34 -21.55
N CYS A 152 3.69 -7.03 -20.86
CA CYS A 152 4.05 -8.02 -19.86
C CYS A 152 2.91 -8.96 -19.50
N ASN A 153 3.24 -10.02 -18.74
CA ASN A 153 2.23 -10.80 -18.05
C ASN A 153 1.52 -9.91 -17.02
N ALA A 154 0.20 -10.01 -16.98
CA ALA A 154 -0.64 -9.22 -16.09
C ALA A 154 -1.64 -10.11 -15.34
N MET A 155 -1.98 -9.70 -14.14
CA MET A 155 -3.07 -10.28 -13.36
C MET A 155 -4.29 -9.37 -13.48
N GLU A 156 -5.47 -9.98 -13.52
CA GLU A 156 -6.73 -9.25 -13.49
C GLU A 156 -7.45 -9.56 -12.18
N ILE A 157 -7.91 -8.51 -11.51
CA ILE A 157 -8.63 -8.62 -10.25
C ILE A 157 -9.85 -7.72 -10.28
N ILE A 158 -10.98 -8.20 -9.78
CA ILE A 158 -12.18 -7.38 -9.58
C ILE A 158 -12.04 -6.67 -8.25
N VAL A 159 -12.15 -5.35 -8.28
CA VAL A 159 -12.09 -4.51 -7.08
C VAL A 159 -13.39 -3.74 -6.94
N GLU A 160 -13.79 -3.52 -5.69
CA GLU A 160 -14.89 -2.63 -5.38
C GLU A 160 -14.38 -1.19 -5.39
N VAL A 161 -15.18 -0.30 -5.98
CA VAL A 161 -14.90 1.12 -6.13
C VAL A 161 -16.00 1.89 -5.41
N ASP A 162 -15.64 2.93 -4.67
CA ASP A 162 -16.58 3.88 -4.09
C ASP A 162 -16.02 5.31 -4.14
N SER A 163 -16.87 6.31 -3.94
CA SER A 163 -16.45 7.71 -3.84
C SER A 163 -16.12 8.08 -2.41
N ILE A 164 -15.15 8.99 -2.23
CA ILE A 164 -14.84 9.55 -0.90
C ILE A 164 -16.09 10.22 -0.33
N ASP A 165 -16.84 10.96 -1.15
CA ASP A 165 -18.07 11.64 -0.71
C ASP A 165 -19.09 10.67 -0.12
N SER A 166 -19.25 9.47 -0.67
CA SER A 166 -20.15 8.45 -0.11
C SER A 166 -19.66 7.92 1.24
N LEU A 167 -18.35 7.97 1.50
CA LEU A 167 -17.71 7.37 2.67
C LEU A 167 -17.48 8.38 3.79
N THR A 168 -17.64 9.68 3.51
CA THR A 168 -17.43 10.77 4.47
C THR A 168 -18.71 11.52 4.82
N LYS A 169 -19.81 11.30 4.08
CA LYS A 169 -21.13 11.80 4.45
C LYS A 169 -21.72 10.92 5.54
N GLY A 170 -21.38 11.25 6.79
CA GLY A 170 -22.09 10.87 8.01
C GLY A 170 -22.61 12.13 8.69
#